data_AF-A0A2N5CWB4-F1
#
_entry.id   AF-A0A2N5CWB4-F1
#
_cell.length_a   1.000
_cell.length_b   1.000
_cell.length_c   1.000
_cell.angle_alpha   90.00
_cell.angle_beta   90.00
_cell.angle_gamma   90.00
#
_symmetry.space_group_name_H-M   'P 1'
#
loop_
_entity.id
_entity.type
_entity.pdbx_description
1 polymer ?
#
loop_
_entity_poly.entity_id
_entity_poly.type
_entity_poly.pdbx_seq_one_letter_code
_entity_poly.pdbx_strand_id
1 'polypeptide(L)'
;MDPSPRPAQPTRGDAVTALALGVGTGALLTTAMAFVMSVPTSGSLAIFVAVVALIVSAPVWLIGLLLLGGPVGWWLHRRGLGSPPAGATAGAVLTGLATATILLTFGNHLLADIVGSPWGFSTGLVVIGAVVGLQTIAYAYRARA
;
A
#
# COMPACT_ATOMS: atom_id res chain seq x y z
N MET A 1 -42.93 1.41 10.02
CA MET A 1 -41.51 1.01 9.99
C MET A 1 -40.85 1.91 8.98
N ASP A 2 -40.09 2.91 9.43
CA ASP A 2 -39.30 3.72 8.51
C ASP A 2 -38.26 2.83 7.82
N PRO A 3 -38.11 2.89 6.49
CA PRO A 3 -37.01 2.22 5.84
C PRO A 3 -35.71 2.83 6.37
N SER A 4 -34.84 1.97 6.90
CA SER A 4 -33.50 2.31 7.38
C SER A 4 -32.81 3.30 6.44
N PRO A 5 -32.10 4.33 6.95
CA PRO A 5 -31.41 5.29 6.10
C PRO A 5 -30.51 4.55 5.12
N ARG A 6 -30.69 4.79 3.81
CA ARG A 6 -29.77 4.28 2.81
C ARG A 6 -28.38 4.84 3.14
N PRO A 7 -27.33 4.00 3.24
CA PRO A 7 -25.95 4.43 3.13
C PRO A 7 -25.80 5.56 2.12
N ALA A 8 -25.32 6.72 2.56
CA ALA A 8 -24.94 7.78 1.63
C ALA A 8 -23.94 7.18 0.64
N GLN A 9 -24.20 7.31 -0.65
CA GLN A 9 -23.29 6.80 -1.66
C GLN A 9 -22.01 7.66 -1.62
N PRO A 10 -20.80 7.07 -1.50
CA PRO A 10 -19.55 7.84 -1.46
C PRO A 10 -19.46 8.76 -2.67
N THR A 11 -19.15 10.03 -2.45
CA THR A 11 -19.02 10.97 -3.56
C THR A 11 -17.72 10.71 -4.32
N ARG A 12 -17.65 11.14 -5.58
CA ARG A 12 -16.42 11.05 -6.38
C ARG A 12 -15.24 11.76 -5.69
N GLY A 13 -15.51 12.83 -4.93
CA GLY A 13 -14.50 13.55 -4.15
C GLY A 13 -13.90 12.69 -3.03
N ASP A 14 -14.71 11.92 -2.31
CA ASP A 14 -14.26 11.05 -1.22
C ASP A 14 -13.39 9.91 -1.72
N ALA A 15 -13.69 9.38 -2.91
CA ALA A 15 -12.89 8.34 -3.53
C ALA A 15 -11.50 8.87 -3.94
N VAL A 16 -11.43 10.09 -4.48
CA VAL A 16 -10.16 10.73 -4.89
C VAL A 16 -9.32 11.08 -3.67
N THR A 17 -9.91 11.59 -2.59
CA THR A 17 -9.16 11.90 -1.36
C THR A 17 -8.65 10.64 -0.68
N ALA A 18 -9.44 9.57 -0.63
CA ALA A 18 -8.99 8.27 -0.10
C ALA A 18 -7.82 7.68 -0.92
N LEU A 19 -7.87 7.83 -2.25
CA LEU A 19 -6.78 7.43 -3.15
C LEU A 19 -5.52 8.27 -2.93
N ALA A 20 -5.65 9.60 -2.89
CA ALA A 20 -4.52 10.50 -2.67
C ALA A 20 -3.85 10.25 -1.31
N LEU A 21 -4.64 10.03 -0.25
CA LEU A 21 -4.13 9.68 1.07
C LEU A 21 -3.46 8.31 1.07
N GLY A 22 -4.09 7.28 0.49
CA GLY A 22 -3.49 5.95 0.42
C GLY A 22 -2.18 5.92 -0.36
N VAL A 23 -2.11 6.61 -1.50
CA VAL A 23 -0.89 6.76 -2.30
C VAL A 23 0.17 7.53 -1.53
N GLY A 24 -0.19 8.66 -0.93
CA GLY A 24 0.73 9.49 -0.15
C GLY A 24 1.31 8.73 1.04
N THR A 25 0.45 8.10 1.85
CA THR A 25 0.86 7.31 3.02
C THR A 25 1.73 6.13 2.61
N GLY A 26 1.33 5.36 1.61
CA GLY A 26 2.11 4.22 1.12
C GLY A 26 3.49 4.64 0.59
N ALA A 27 3.54 5.68 -0.24
CA ALA A 27 4.79 6.19 -0.80
C ALA A 27 5.72 6.75 0.28
N LEU A 28 5.20 7.55 1.21
CA LEU A 28 5.99 8.12 2.31
C LEU A 28 6.53 7.04 3.24
N LEU A 29 5.72 6.05 3.62
CA LEU A 29 6.16 4.95 4.48
C LEU A 29 7.22 4.09 3.78
N THR A 30 7.06 3.84 2.48
CA THR A 30 8.05 3.09 1.69
C THR A 30 9.38 3.84 1.62
N THR A 31 9.32 5.14 1.34
CA THR A 31 10.49 6.03 1.30
C THR A 31 11.19 6.14 2.65
N ALA A 32 10.43 6.34 3.73
CA ALA A 32 10.98 6.42 5.08
C ALA A 32 11.70 5.13 5.48
N MET A 33 11.12 3.98 5.15
CA MET A 33 11.76 2.69 5.43
C MET A 33 13.03 2.49 4.61
N ALA A 34 13.00 2.81 3.31
CA ALA A 34 14.17 2.74 2.45
C ALA A 34 15.30 3.67 2.94
N PHE A 35 14.94 4.88 3.40
CA PHE A 35 15.87 5.81 4.03
C PHE A 35 16.49 5.21 5.30
N VAL A 36 15.67 4.83 6.29
CA VAL A 36 16.14 4.31 7.59
C VAL A 36 17.05 3.10 7.43
N MET A 37 16.73 2.19 6.51
CA MET A 37 17.54 1.01 6.27
C MET A 37 18.84 1.27 5.49
N SER A 38 18.93 2.41 4.78
CA SER A 38 20.13 2.83 4.05
C SER A 38 21.02 3.83 4.82
N VAL A 39 20.52 4.49 5.88
CA VAL A 39 21.31 5.38 6.75
C VAL A 39 22.66 4.78 7.18
N PRO A 40 22.76 3.49 7.57
CA PRO A 40 24.03 2.90 8.01
C PRO A 40 25.10 2.78 6.92
N THR A 41 24.73 2.91 5.63
CA THR A 41 25.66 2.76 4.50
C THR A 41 26.37 4.09 4.19
N SER A 42 25.62 5.17 4.00
CA SER A 42 26.11 6.54 3.79
C SER A 42 24.95 7.52 3.79
N GLY A 43 25.13 8.71 4.36
CA GLY A 43 24.10 9.75 4.38
C GLY A 43 23.70 10.24 2.97
N SER A 44 24.64 10.36 2.04
CA SER A 44 24.34 10.78 0.66
C SER A 44 23.63 9.69 -0.15
N LEU A 45 24.02 8.43 0.06
CA LEU A 45 23.36 7.28 -0.54
C LEU A 45 21.92 7.12 -0.02
N ALA A 46 21.71 7.34 1.29
CA ALA A 46 20.39 7.27 1.89
C ALA A 46 19.42 8.31 1.31
N ILE A 47 19.88 9.54 1.08
CA ILE A 47 19.07 10.58 0.44
C ILE A 47 18.74 10.19 -1.00
N PHE A 48 19.72 9.72 -1.77
CA PHE A 48 19.50 9.25 -3.14
C PHE A 48 18.47 8.12 -3.20
N VAL A 49 18.63 7.10 -2.35
CA VAL A 49 17.71 5.96 -2.24
C VAL A 49 16.30 6.43 -1.86
N ALA A 50 16.17 7.38 -0.93
CA ALA A 50 14.87 7.93 -0.55
C ALA A 50 14.16 8.65 -1.71
N VAL A 51 14.89 9.44 -2.50
CA VAL A 51 14.31 10.13 -3.67
C VAL A 51 13.86 9.13 -4.73
N VAL A 52 14.70 8.14 -5.06
CA VAL A 52 14.35 7.08 -6.01
C VAL A 52 13.14 6.28 -5.51
N ALA A 53 13.16 5.88 -4.23
CA ALA A 53 12.06 5.15 -3.61
C ALA A 53 10.76 5.96 -3.69
N LEU A 54 10.78 7.27 -3.48
CA LEU A 54 9.58 8.11 -3.57
C LEU A 54 9.01 8.15 -4.99
N ILE A 55 9.87 8.38 -5.99
CA ILE A 55 9.48 8.47 -7.40
C ILE A 55 8.86 7.15 -7.87
N VAL A 56 9.44 6.01 -7.46
CA VAL A 56 8.95 4.68 -7.85
C VAL A 56 7.73 4.25 -7.04
N SER A 57 7.67 4.59 -5.76
CA SER A 57 6.58 4.11 -4.88
C SER A 57 5.25 4.75 -5.21
N ALA A 58 5.21 6.05 -5.56
CA ALA A 58 3.96 6.73 -5.88
C ALA A 58 3.13 6.04 -6.99
N PRO A 59 3.68 5.73 -8.19
CA PRO A 59 2.94 5.03 -9.23
C PRO A 59 2.59 3.59 -8.83
N VAL A 60 3.47 2.89 -8.10
CA VAL A 60 3.20 1.51 -7.63
C VAL A 60 2.00 1.48 -6.68
N TRP A 61 1.95 2.41 -5.72
CA TRP A 61 0.83 2.54 -4.80
C TRP A 61 -0.46 2.94 -5.51
N LEU A 62 -0.38 3.85 -6.49
CA LEU A 62 -1.53 4.22 -7.31
C LEU A 62 -2.11 3.00 -8.03
N ILE A 63 -1.27 2.23 -8.72
CA ILE A 63 -1.71 1.00 -9.41
C ILE A 63 -2.29 -0.01 -8.42
N GLY A 64 -1.62 -0.25 -7.30
CA GLY A 64 -2.08 -1.19 -6.27
C GLY A 64 -3.45 -0.81 -5.70
N LEU A 65 -3.67 0.47 -5.42
CA LEU A 65 -4.95 0.96 -4.90
C LEU A 65 -6.05 1.00 -5.96
N LEU A 66 -5.72 1.24 -7.23
CA LEU A 66 -6.67 1.11 -8.33
C LEU A 66 -7.11 -0.35 -8.53
N LEU A 67 -6.18 -1.30 -8.40
CA LEU A 67 -6.50 -2.74 -8.43
C LEU A 67 -7.36 -3.14 -7.23
N LEU A 68 -7.01 -2.64 -6.03
CA LEU A 68 -7.74 -2.89 -4.79
C LEU A 68 -9.16 -2.32 -4.85
N GLY A 69 -9.32 -1.07 -5.30
CA GLY A 69 -10.62 -0.40 -5.42
C GLY A 69 -11.46 -0.86 -6.60
N GLY A 70 -10.85 -1.42 -7.65
CA GLY A 70 -11.52 -1.90 -8.85
C GLY A 70 -11.71 -3.43 -8.84
N PRO A 71 -10.93 -4.21 -9.62
CA PRO A 71 -11.16 -5.64 -9.82
C PRO A 71 -11.15 -6.46 -8.52
N VAL A 72 -10.19 -6.20 -7.62
CA VAL A 72 -10.03 -6.97 -6.39
C VAL A 72 -11.16 -6.66 -5.41
N GLY A 73 -11.48 -5.38 -5.23
CA GLY A 73 -12.60 -4.94 -4.39
C GLY A 73 -13.94 -5.45 -4.90
N TRP A 74 -14.16 -5.43 -6.21
CA TRP A 74 -15.34 -6.02 -6.84
C TRP A 74 -15.44 -7.54 -6.63
N TRP A 75 -14.31 -8.24 -6.75
CA TRP A 75 -14.26 -9.69 -6.52
C TRP A 75 -14.53 -10.04 -5.05
N LEU A 76 -13.93 -9.32 -4.10
CA LEU A 76 -14.19 -9.46 -2.67
C LEU A 76 -15.64 -9.14 -2.32
N HIS A 77 -16.23 -8.13 -2.96
CA HIS A 77 -17.63 -7.77 -2.78
C HIS A 77 -18.57 -8.91 -3.22
N ARG A 78 -18.31 -9.54 -4.37
CA ARG A 78 -19.06 -10.73 -4.83
C ARG A 78 -18.95 -11.92 -3.87
N ARG A 79 -17.84 -12.04 -3.14
CA ARG A 79 -17.61 -13.10 -2.15
C ARG A 79 -18.20 -12.79 -0.77
N GLY A 80 -18.85 -11.63 -0.59
CA GLY A 80 -19.38 -11.21 0.70
C GLY A 80 -18.31 -10.80 1.72
N LEU A 81 -17.04 -10.68 1.30
CA LEU A 81 -15.90 -10.34 2.16
C LEU A 81 -15.75 -8.82 2.29
N GLY A 82 -16.86 -8.13 2.52
CA GLY A 82 -16.92 -6.68 2.61
C GLY A 82 -16.49 -6.14 3.97
N SER A 83 -15.33 -6.55 4.47
CA SER A 83 -14.87 -6.22 5.82
C SER A 83 -13.50 -5.51 5.82
N PRO A 84 -13.23 -4.59 6.75
CA PRO A 84 -11.92 -3.96 6.93
C PRO A 84 -10.71 -4.92 6.92
N PRO A 85 -10.75 -6.12 7.54
CA PRO A 85 -9.65 -7.07 7.46
C PRO A 85 -9.41 -7.62 6.05
N ALA A 86 -10.43 -7.69 5.19
CA ALA A 86 -10.24 -8.13 3.79
C ALA A 86 -9.36 -7.14 3.00
N GLY A 87 -9.49 -5.84 3.28
CA GLY A 87 -8.63 -4.80 2.71
C GLY A 87 -7.19 -4.89 3.17
N ALA A 88 -6.99 -5.18 4.46
CA ALA A 88 -5.66 -5.43 5.01
C ALA A 88 -5.01 -6.64 4.35
N THR A 89 -5.73 -7.76 4.23
CA THR A 89 -5.19 -8.97 3.59
C THR A 89 -4.89 -8.76 2.12
N ALA A 90 -5.75 -8.07 1.37
CA ALA A 90 -5.52 -7.80 -0.04
C ALA A 90 -4.34 -6.84 -0.26
N GLY A 91 -4.20 -5.81 0.57
CA GLY A 91 -3.04 -4.93 0.58
C GLY A 91 -1.74 -5.68 0.87
N ALA A 92 -1.72 -6.51 1.93
CA ALA A 92 -0.57 -7.35 2.26
C ALA A 92 -0.20 -8.33 1.14
N VAL A 93 -1.18 -8.97 0.51
CA VAL A 93 -0.93 -9.93 -0.58
C VAL A 93 -0.38 -9.23 -1.81
N LEU A 94 -0.96 -8.09 -2.21
CA LEU A 94 -0.49 -7.32 -3.37
C LEU A 94 0.94 -6.82 -3.15
N THR A 95 1.21 -6.25 -1.98
CA THR A 95 2.56 -5.78 -1.66
C THR A 95 3.53 -6.94 -1.51
N GLY A 96 3.14 -8.06 -0.89
CA GLY A 96 3.95 -9.26 -0.77
C GLY A 96 4.34 -9.86 -2.13
N LEU A 97 3.38 -10.00 -3.05
CA LEU A 97 3.63 -10.49 -4.41
C LEU A 97 4.54 -9.55 -5.22
N ALA A 98 4.32 -8.24 -5.11
CA ALA A 98 5.16 -7.24 -5.77
C ALA A 98 6.60 -7.28 -5.21
N THR A 99 6.75 -7.42 -3.89
CA THR A 99 8.07 -7.48 -3.27
C THR A 99 8.79 -8.78 -3.64
N ALA A 100 8.10 -9.92 -3.60
CA ALA A 100 8.65 -11.21 -3.97
C ALA A 100 9.14 -11.23 -5.43
N THR A 101 8.36 -10.66 -6.36
CA THR A 101 8.77 -10.54 -7.76
C THR A 101 9.98 -9.64 -7.94
N ILE A 102 10.08 -8.52 -7.21
CA ILE A 102 11.27 -7.65 -7.24
C ILE A 102 12.51 -8.38 -6.74
N LEU A 103 12.43 -9.10 -5.61
CA LEU A 103 13.55 -9.91 -5.08
C LEU A 103 14.00 -11.00 -6.05
N LEU A 104 13.04 -11.66 -6.72
CA LEU A 104 13.32 -12.71 -7.70
C LEU A 104 13.90 -12.16 -9.01
N THR A 105 13.52 -10.94 -9.41
CA THR A 105 13.92 -10.35 -10.71
C THR A 105 15.22 -9.56 -10.63
N PHE A 106 15.39 -8.74 -9.60
CA PHE A 106 16.56 -7.86 -9.44
C PHE A 106 17.65 -8.46 -8.54
N GLY A 107 17.36 -9.61 -7.92
CA GLY A 107 18.31 -10.37 -7.13
C GLY A 107 18.52 -9.79 -5.73
N ASN A 108 18.79 -10.70 -4.79
CA ASN A 108 19.08 -10.37 -3.38
C ASN A 108 20.28 -9.42 -3.23
N HIS A 109 21.16 -9.34 -4.23
CA HIS A 109 22.42 -8.58 -4.18
C HIS A 109 22.21 -7.06 -4.20
N LEU A 110 21.34 -6.52 -5.05
CA LEU A 110 21.10 -5.06 -5.09
C LEU A 110 20.46 -4.53 -3.81
N LEU A 111 19.58 -5.31 -3.19
CA LEU A 111 18.95 -4.94 -1.92
C LEU A 111 19.85 -5.21 -0.71
N ALA A 112 20.67 -6.28 -0.72
CA ALA A 112 21.55 -6.60 0.41
C ALA A 112 22.66 -5.57 0.63
N ASP A 113 23.14 -4.92 -0.44
CA ASP A 113 24.19 -3.89 -0.33
C ASP A 113 23.63 -2.54 0.17
N ILE A 114 22.34 -2.29 -0.04
CA ILE A 114 21.68 -1.01 0.27
C ILE A 114 20.90 -1.08 1.59
N VAL A 115 20.40 -2.27 1.94
CA VAL A 115 19.45 -2.51 3.02
C VAL A 115 19.99 -3.66 3.87
N GLY A 116 20.26 -3.40 5.16
CA GLY A 116 20.87 -4.38 6.05
C GLY A 116 20.11 -5.71 6.22
N SER A 117 18.83 -5.78 5.82
CA SER A 117 18.06 -7.03 5.72
C SER A 117 16.98 -6.95 4.63
N PRO A 118 17.19 -7.58 3.46
CA PRO A 118 16.19 -7.63 2.37
C PRO A 118 14.86 -8.26 2.80
N TRP A 119 14.93 -9.27 3.66
CA TRP A 119 13.75 -9.93 4.23
C TRP A 119 13.01 -9.00 5.20
N GLY A 120 13.73 -8.28 6.06
CA GLY A 120 13.14 -7.28 6.96
C GLY A 120 12.45 -6.14 6.20
N PHE A 121 13.06 -5.66 5.11
CA PHE A 121 12.45 -4.70 4.20
C PHE A 121 11.18 -5.24 3.56
N SER A 122 11.18 -6.51 3.16
CA SER A 122 10.00 -7.16 2.57
C SER A 122 8.86 -7.28 3.57
N THR A 123 9.16 -7.72 4.79
CA THR A 123 8.16 -7.79 5.86
C THR A 123 7.60 -6.39 6.16
N GLY A 124 8.46 -5.38 6.21
CA GLY A 124 8.03 -3.99 6.38
C GLY A 124 7.10 -3.51 5.27
N LEU A 125 7.41 -3.83 4.00
CA LEU A 125 6.55 -3.50 2.86
C LEU A 125 5.19 -4.18 2.97
N VAL A 126 5.16 -5.47 3.32
CA VAL A 126 3.90 -6.21 3.54
C VAL A 126 3.05 -5.57 4.64
N VAL A 127 3.68 -5.13 5.74
CA VAL A 127 3.00 -4.43 6.83
C VAL A 127 2.44 -3.09 6.36
N ILE A 128 3.21 -2.31 5.60
CA ILE A 128 2.71 -1.06 4.99
C ILE A 128 1.53 -1.37 4.05
N GLY A 129 1.63 -2.41 3.23
CA GLY A 129 0.56 -2.98 2.39
C GLY A 129 -0.73 -3.21 3.17
N ALA A 130 -0.63 -3.92 4.29
CA ALA A 130 -1.76 -4.21 5.17
C ALA A 130 -2.37 -2.94 5.77
N VAL A 131 -1.54 -2.03 6.27
CA VAL A 131 -2.01 -0.79 6.91
C VAL A 131 -2.73 0.10 5.90
N VAL A 132 -2.13 0.34 4.73
CA VAL A 132 -2.74 1.18 3.69
C VAL A 132 -4.02 0.53 3.17
N GLY A 133 -4.00 -0.79 2.89
CA GLY A 133 -5.20 -1.52 2.47
C GLY A 133 -6.33 -1.44 3.50
N LEU A 134 -6.03 -1.55 4.79
CA LEU A 134 -6.99 -1.37 5.87
C LEU A 134 -7.55 0.06 5.90
N GLN A 135 -6.68 1.07 5.83
CA GLN A 135 -7.09 2.48 5.85
C GLN A 135 -7.99 2.83 4.68
N THR A 136 -7.63 2.41 3.45
CA THR A 136 -8.42 2.68 2.25
C THR A 136 -9.81 2.06 2.34
N ILE A 137 -9.91 0.81 2.81
CA ILE A 137 -11.19 0.12 2.96
C ILE A 137 -12.01 0.70 4.12
N ALA A 138 -11.39 0.99 5.27
CA ALA A 138 -12.07 1.61 6.41
C ALA A 138 -12.67 2.98 6.04
N TYR A 139 -11.94 3.78 5.26
CA TYR A 139 -12.44 5.06 4.75
C TYR A 139 -13.61 4.86 3.78
N ALA A 140 -13.50 3.89 2.86
CA ALA A 140 -14.56 3.56 1.91
C ALA A 140 -15.84 3.02 2.57
N TYR A 141 -15.73 2.35 3.73
CA TYR A 141 -16.88 1.89 4.52
C TYR A 141 -17.46 2.96 5.43
N ARG A 142 -16.64 3.85 6.02
CA ARG A 142 -17.15 5.02 6.75
C ARG A 142 -17.96 5.95 5.86
N ALA A 143 -17.59 6.09 4.59
CA ALA A 143 -18.38 6.84 3.62
C ALA A 143 -19.75 6.19 3.28
N ARG A 144 -20.00 4.95 3.72
CA ARG A 144 -21.27 4.22 3.54
C ARG A 144 -22.08 4.05 4.83
N ALA A 145 -21.58 4.48 5.98
CA ALA A 145 -22.31 4.42 7.25
C ALA A 145 -23.02 5.75 7.51
#